data_AF-A0A4P8EJN2-F1
#
_entry.id   AF-A0A4P8EJN2-F1
#
_cell.length_a   1.000
_cell.length_b   1.000
_cell.length_c   1.000
_cell.angle_alpha   90.00
_cell.angle_beta   90.00
_cell.angle_gamma   90.00
#
_symmetry.space_group_name_H-M   'P 1'
#
loop_
_entity.id
_entity.type
_entity.pdbx_description
1 polymer ?
#
loop_
_entity_poly.entity_id
_entity_poly.type
_entity_poly.pdbx_seq_one_letter_code
_entity_poly.pdbx_strand_id
1 'polypeptide(L)'
;MKKQPNIRNKRSPANKGRFNHRFGSSSESIEQLQLALETSELAVAKMTAKLRLPDEEPKDKPKRRPIPDHIPRMEVELTTGDDDCAQCGGALRRLGEDVTEELEYVPGRFIVNRIVRPRALRVRAARPSHRQRSQTFF
;
A
#
# COMPACT_ATOMS: atom_id res chain seq x y z
N MET A 1 -10.97 -88.42 -18.98
CA MET A 1 -11.76 -87.62 -19.93
C MET A 1 -12.91 -86.92 -19.19
N LYS A 2 -13.16 -85.65 -19.55
CA LYS A 2 -14.40 -84.85 -19.41
C LYS A 2 -14.68 -84.06 -18.11
N LYS A 3 -14.79 -82.74 -18.36
CA LYS A 3 -15.70 -81.70 -17.83
C LYS A 3 -15.29 -80.88 -16.59
N GLN A 4 -14.99 -79.60 -16.86
CA GLN A 4 -15.15 -78.47 -15.92
C GLN A 4 -16.65 -78.17 -15.66
N PRO A 5 -17.06 -77.33 -14.68
CA PRO A 5 -16.97 -75.85 -14.78
C PRO A 5 -16.69 -75.13 -13.43
N ASN A 6 -15.90 -74.04 -13.38
CA ASN A 6 -16.31 -72.63 -13.49
C ASN A 6 -17.58 -72.27 -12.70
N ILE A 7 -17.53 -71.26 -11.81
CA ILE A 7 -18.45 -70.11 -11.76
C ILE A 7 -17.89 -69.07 -10.78
N ARG A 8 -17.31 -68.02 -11.37
CA ARG A 8 -17.29 -66.62 -10.92
C ARG A 8 -18.54 -66.22 -10.13
N ASN A 9 -18.40 -65.55 -8.99
CA ASN A 9 -19.30 -64.53 -8.41
C ASN A 9 -18.95 -64.33 -6.91
N LYS A 10 -19.09 -63.20 -6.24
CA LYS A 10 -19.59 -61.84 -6.54
C LYS A 10 -19.10 -60.95 -5.38
N ARG A 11 -18.91 -59.68 -5.67
CA ARG A 11 -18.50 -58.60 -4.76
C ARG A 11 -19.43 -58.46 -3.56
N SER A 12 -18.91 -57.98 -2.43
CA SER A 12 -19.42 -56.85 -1.62
C SER A 12 -18.86 -56.90 -0.18
N PRO A 13 -19.01 -55.85 0.66
CA PRO A 13 -18.94 -54.41 0.42
C PRO A 13 -17.93 -53.72 1.37
N ALA A 14 -17.81 -52.40 1.22
CA ALA A 14 -16.99 -51.47 1.99
C ALA A 14 -17.03 -51.68 3.52
N ASN A 15 -15.85 -51.76 4.14
CA ASN A 15 -15.70 -51.56 5.57
C ASN A 15 -15.63 -50.06 5.89
N LYS A 16 -16.78 -49.53 6.31
CA LYS A 16 -16.86 -48.29 7.06
C LYS A 16 -16.26 -48.49 8.45
N GLY A 17 -15.43 -47.55 8.87
CA GLY A 17 -15.22 -47.21 10.28
C GLY A 17 -14.29 -48.12 11.09
N ARG A 18 -12.98 -47.84 11.05
CA ARG A 18 -12.07 -48.03 12.20
C ARG A 18 -11.01 -46.92 12.19
N PHE A 19 -11.36 -45.74 12.71
CA PHE A 19 -10.42 -44.62 12.90
C PHE A 19 -9.92 -44.49 14.35
N ASN A 20 -10.20 -45.44 15.23
CA ASN A 20 -9.91 -45.32 16.67
C ASN A 20 -8.55 -45.93 17.10
N HIS A 21 -7.72 -46.40 16.16
CA HIS A 21 -6.41 -47.01 16.45
C HIS A 21 -5.28 -46.49 15.55
N ARG A 22 -5.41 -45.28 14.99
CA ARG A 22 -4.39 -44.75 14.06
C ARG A 22 -3.24 -44.02 14.75
N PHE A 23 -3.36 -43.76 16.04
CA PHE A 23 -2.34 -43.09 16.82
C PHE A 23 -1.83 -44.07 17.88
N GLY A 24 -0.56 -44.49 17.71
CA GLY A 24 0.20 -45.29 18.67
C GLY A 24 1.39 -44.48 19.19
N SER A 25 2.43 -45.14 19.71
CA SER A 25 3.65 -44.50 20.28
C SER A 25 4.31 -43.46 19.36
N SER A 26 4.09 -43.53 18.05
CA SER A 26 4.57 -42.54 17.08
C SER A 26 3.95 -41.14 17.27
N SER A 27 2.75 -41.05 17.82
CA SER A 27 2.10 -39.76 18.10
C SER A 27 2.71 -39.08 19.32
N GLU A 28 3.00 -39.83 20.38
CA GLU A 28 3.71 -39.35 21.57
C GLU A 28 5.16 -38.94 21.24
N SER A 29 5.85 -39.66 20.35
CA SER A 29 7.20 -39.27 19.92
C SER A 29 7.24 -37.96 19.13
N ILE A 30 6.18 -37.65 18.39
CA ILE A 30 6.08 -36.38 17.64
C ILE A 30 5.91 -35.21 18.61
N GLU A 31 5.07 -35.36 19.63
CA GLU A 31 4.87 -34.33 20.66
C GLU A 31 6.19 -34.02 21.41
N GLN A 32 6.98 -35.05 21.73
CA GLN A 32 8.30 -34.88 22.34
C GLN A 32 9.29 -34.14 21.43
N LEU A 33 9.29 -34.46 20.13
CA LEU A 33 10.13 -33.77 19.14
C LEU A 33 9.71 -32.31 18.95
N GLN A 34 8.41 -32.02 18.96
CA GLN A 34 7.90 -30.64 18.91
C GLN A 34 8.35 -29.84 20.13
N LEU A 35 8.23 -30.40 21.34
CA LEU A 35 8.71 -29.76 22.56
C LEU A 35 10.23 -29.54 22.51
N ALA A 36 10.99 -30.51 22.02
CA ALA A 36 12.44 -30.37 21.87
C ALA A 36 12.81 -29.24 20.90
N LEU A 37 12.09 -29.11 19.77
CA LEU A 37 12.26 -28.01 18.83
C LEU A 37 11.97 -26.65 19.48
N GLU A 38 10.84 -26.51 20.16
CA GLU A 38 10.51 -25.26 20.87
C GLU A 38 11.58 -24.89 21.90
N THR A 39 12.10 -25.85 22.68
CA THR A 39 13.16 -25.57 23.65
C THR A 39 14.46 -25.12 22.98
N SER A 40 14.78 -25.68 21.81
CA SER A 40 15.95 -25.30 21.02
C SER A 40 15.80 -23.89 20.44
N GLU A 41 14.62 -23.55 19.92
CA GLU A 41 14.31 -22.22 19.39
C GLU A 41 14.39 -21.15 20.49
N LEU A 42 13.85 -21.45 21.68
CA LEU A 42 13.97 -20.57 22.85
C LEU A 42 15.43 -20.40 23.31
N ALA A 43 16.25 -21.46 23.24
CA ALA A 43 17.66 -21.37 23.57
C ALA A 43 18.42 -20.48 22.57
N VAL A 44 18.15 -20.65 21.27
CA VAL A 44 18.72 -19.81 20.20
C VAL A 44 18.28 -18.35 20.38
N ALA A 45 16.99 -18.08 20.60
CA ALA A 45 16.48 -16.73 20.82
C ALA A 45 17.11 -16.05 22.05
N LYS A 46 17.35 -16.80 23.14
CA LYS A 46 18.05 -16.27 24.33
C LYS A 46 19.52 -15.95 24.04
N MET A 47 20.19 -16.76 23.23
CA MET A 47 21.57 -16.50 22.83
C MET A 47 21.67 -15.28 21.91
N THR A 48 20.79 -15.17 20.92
CA THR A 48 20.76 -14.02 19.99
C THR A 48 20.34 -12.73 20.67
N ALA A 49 19.44 -12.78 21.66
CA ALA A 49 19.08 -11.61 22.47
C ALA A 49 20.27 -11.06 23.27
N LYS A 50 21.16 -11.92 23.79
CA LYS A 50 22.38 -11.49 24.50
C LYS A 50 23.45 -10.91 23.57
N LEU A 51 23.43 -11.29 22.30
CA LEU A 51 24.32 -10.78 21.26
C LEU A 51 23.78 -9.50 20.60
N ARG A 52 22.53 -9.11 20.88
CA ARG A 52 21.96 -7.86 20.39
C ARG A 52 22.68 -6.71 21.09
N LEU A 53 23.32 -5.87 20.28
CA LEU A 53 23.86 -4.58 20.75
C LEU A 53 22.72 -3.77 21.40
N PRO A 54 23.01 -2.92 22.39
CA PRO A 54 22.02 -2.01 22.94
C PRO A 54 21.28 -1.32 21.81
N ASP A 55 19.95 -1.28 21.87
CA ASP A 55 19.16 -0.53 20.89
C ASP A 55 19.61 0.94 20.98
N GLU A 56 20.35 1.40 19.97
CA GLU A 56 20.73 2.80 19.83
C GLU A 56 19.45 3.63 19.90
N GLU A 57 19.40 4.58 20.83
CA GLU A 57 18.27 5.50 20.96
C GLU A 57 17.95 6.12 19.60
N PRO A 58 16.66 6.35 19.27
CA PRO A 58 16.29 6.89 17.98
C PRO A 58 16.95 8.27 17.81
N LYS A 59 18.05 8.31 17.05
CA LYS A 59 18.72 9.57 16.70
C LYS A 59 17.67 10.50 16.08
N ASP A 60 17.55 11.69 16.67
CA ASP A 60 16.69 12.74 16.13
C ASP A 60 17.02 12.93 14.65
N LYS A 61 16.01 12.73 13.80
CA LYS A 61 16.16 12.90 12.36
C LYS A 61 16.62 14.35 12.12
N PRO A 62 17.69 14.59 11.35
CA PRO A 62 18.13 15.94 11.07
C PRO A 62 17.01 16.72 10.39
N LYS A 63 16.48 17.73 11.09
CA LYS A 63 15.46 18.63 10.55
C LYS A 63 16.12 19.60 9.59
N ARG A 64 15.58 19.71 8.36
CA ARG A 64 16.02 20.71 7.40
C ARG A 64 15.77 22.09 7.98
N ARG A 65 16.80 22.92 8.07
CA ARG A 65 16.64 24.33 8.44
C ARG A 65 15.98 25.06 7.25
N PRO A 66 14.99 25.94 7.49
CA PRO A 66 14.39 26.72 6.43
C PRO A 66 15.44 27.63 5.77
N ILE A 67 15.21 27.97 4.50
CA ILE A 67 16.09 28.87 3.75
C ILE A 67 16.00 30.27 4.38
N PRO A 68 17.13 30.96 4.61
CA PRO A 68 17.11 32.30 5.18
C PRO A 68 16.38 33.35 4.32
N ASP A 69 15.65 34.27 4.97
CA ASP A 69 14.81 35.28 4.29
C ASP A 69 15.56 36.43 3.62
N HIS A 70 16.86 36.58 3.89
CA HIS A 70 17.68 37.66 3.32
C HIS A 70 18.19 37.36 1.91
N ILE A 71 18.01 36.13 1.42
CA ILE A 71 18.47 35.71 0.09
C ILE A 71 17.43 36.17 -0.94
N PRO A 72 17.84 36.83 -2.05
CA PRO A 72 16.89 37.30 -3.06
C PRO A 72 16.11 36.13 -3.68
N ARG A 73 14.78 36.29 -3.72
CA ARG A 73 13.85 35.30 -4.29
C ARG A 73 13.48 35.70 -5.72
N MET A 74 13.66 34.80 -6.67
CA MET A 74 13.19 34.94 -8.06
C MET A 74 11.96 34.07 -8.27
N GLU A 75 10.85 34.65 -8.70
CA GLU A 75 9.61 33.91 -8.92
C GLU A 75 9.50 33.41 -10.36
N VAL A 76 9.20 32.12 -10.51
CA VAL A 76 9.00 31.46 -11.81
C VAL A 76 7.66 30.74 -11.77
N GLU A 77 6.65 31.26 -12.49
CA GLU A 77 5.35 30.60 -12.63
C GLU A 77 5.41 29.60 -13.80
N LEU A 78 5.16 28.33 -13.51
CA LEU A 78 5.06 27.25 -14.49
C LEU A 78 3.59 27.04 -14.87
N THR A 79 3.05 27.91 -15.71
CA THR A 79 1.67 27.83 -16.18
C THR A 79 1.55 26.88 -17.37
N THR A 80 0.51 26.04 -17.38
CA THR A 80 0.06 25.34 -18.58
C THR A 80 -0.55 26.38 -19.50
N GLY A 81 0.05 26.69 -20.65
CA GLY A 81 -0.26 27.86 -21.48
C GLY A 81 -1.69 28.02 -22.01
N ASP A 82 -2.62 27.12 -21.65
CA ASP A 82 -4.02 27.13 -22.04
C ASP A 82 -4.93 27.25 -20.81
N ASP A 83 -5.90 28.17 -20.87
CA ASP A 83 -6.95 28.34 -19.85
C ASP A 83 -8.06 27.26 -19.94
N ASP A 84 -7.98 26.43 -20.99
CA ASP A 84 -8.94 25.37 -21.28
C ASP A 84 -8.29 23.99 -21.17
N CYS A 85 -9.09 23.02 -20.73
CA CYS A 85 -8.62 21.65 -20.64
C CYS A 85 -8.39 21.07 -22.05
N ALA A 86 -7.12 20.76 -22.39
CA ALA A 86 -6.72 20.20 -23.69
C ALA A 86 -7.52 18.95 -24.13
N GLN A 87 -8.10 18.21 -23.20
CA GLN A 87 -8.85 16.98 -23.50
C GLN A 87 -10.37 17.17 -23.69
N CYS A 88 -10.93 18.30 -23.24
CA CYS A 88 -12.39 18.50 -23.30
C CYS A 88 -12.86 19.93 -23.56
N GLY A 89 -11.94 20.89 -23.71
CA GLY A 89 -12.24 22.31 -23.95
C GLY A 89 -13.04 22.98 -22.84
N GLY A 90 -13.05 22.41 -21.64
CA GLY A 90 -13.75 23.00 -20.50
C GLY A 90 -12.88 24.02 -19.78
N ALA A 91 -13.47 25.13 -19.35
CA ALA A 91 -12.79 26.17 -18.60
C ALA A 91 -12.10 25.62 -17.33
N LEU A 92 -10.85 26.01 -17.14
CA LEU A 92 -10.06 25.70 -15.95
C LEU A 92 -10.20 26.82 -14.91
N ARG A 93 -10.39 26.43 -13.65
CA ARG A 93 -10.39 27.33 -12.50
C ARG A 93 -9.21 26.99 -11.60
N ARG A 94 -8.43 28.02 -11.22
CA ARG A 94 -7.35 27.91 -10.23
C ARG A 94 -7.93 27.49 -8.87
N LEU A 95 -7.35 26.43 -8.29
CA LEU A 95 -7.71 25.90 -6.97
C LEU A 95 -6.71 26.34 -5.89
N GLY A 96 -5.44 26.40 -6.26
CA GLY A 96 -4.33 26.60 -5.35
C GLY A 96 -3.01 26.46 -6.10
N GLU A 97 -1.91 26.62 -5.39
CA GLU A 97 -0.57 26.70 -5.97
C GLU A 97 0.38 25.82 -5.15
N ASP A 98 1.21 25.05 -5.85
CA ASP A 98 2.36 24.38 -5.23
C ASP A 98 3.59 25.26 -5.38
N VAL A 99 4.16 25.65 -4.25
CA VAL A 99 5.40 26.45 -4.22
C VAL A 99 6.57 25.52 -3.91
N THR A 100 7.60 25.56 -4.74
CA THR A 100 8.87 24.86 -4.52
C THR A 100 9.99 25.90 -4.46
N GLU A 101 10.80 25.86 -3.40
CA GLU A 101 11.93 26.76 -3.21
C GLU A 101 13.24 26.00 -3.44
N GLU A 102 14.04 26.48 -4.40
CA GLU A 102 15.34 25.90 -4.74
C GLU A 102 16.44 26.95 -4.58
N LEU A 103 17.51 26.61 -3.85
CA LEU A 103 18.65 27.52 -3.65
C LEU A 103 19.66 27.33 -4.79
N GLU A 104 19.75 28.30 -5.68
CA GLU A 104 20.73 28.34 -6.77
C GLU A 104 21.96 29.16 -6.36
N TYR A 105 23.14 28.61 -6.67
CA TYR A 105 24.40 29.31 -6.50
C TYR A 105 24.81 29.96 -7.82
N VAL A 106 24.92 31.28 -7.80
CA VAL A 106 25.51 32.08 -8.88
C VAL A 106 26.83 32.64 -8.35
N PRO A 107 27.95 32.63 -9.11
CA PRO A 107 29.22 33.17 -8.62
C PRO A 107 29.04 34.56 -7.97
N GLY A 108 29.30 34.65 -6.66
CA GLY A 108 29.16 35.87 -5.87
C GLY A 108 27.81 36.12 -5.19
N ARG A 109 26.77 35.29 -5.40
CA ARG A 109 25.48 35.41 -4.69
C ARG A 109 24.67 34.12 -4.67
N PHE A 110 23.81 33.98 -3.66
CA PHE A 110 22.77 32.96 -3.65
C PHE A 110 21.46 33.56 -4.14
N ILE A 111 20.68 32.76 -4.87
CA ILE A 111 19.35 33.12 -5.33
C ILE A 111 18.42 31.98 -4.95
N VAL A 112 17.22 32.31 -4.47
CA VAL A 112 16.17 31.32 -4.24
C VAL A 112 15.20 31.37 -5.41
N ASN A 113 15.12 30.29 -6.18
CA ASN A 113 14.13 30.13 -7.21
C ASN A 113 12.82 29.64 -6.56
N ARG A 114 11.82 30.53 -6.52
CA ARG A 114 10.47 30.24 -6.06
C ARG A 114 9.64 29.81 -7.26
N ILE A 115 9.56 28.50 -7.45
CA ILE A 115 8.83 27.88 -8.55
C ILE A 115 7.38 27.70 -8.12
N VAL A 116 6.46 28.42 -8.76
CA VAL A 116 5.02 28.36 -8.51
C VAL A 116 4.36 27.50 -9.58
N ARG A 117 3.73 26.41 -9.16
CA ARG A 117 2.97 25.50 -10.03
C ARG A 117 1.48 25.62 -9.72
N PRO A 118 0.71 26.38 -10.50
CA PRO A 118 -0.72 26.52 -10.29
C PRO A 118 -1.45 25.19 -10.54
N ARG A 119 -2.29 24.80 -9.58
CA ARG A 119 -3.22 23.68 -9.71
C ARG A 119 -4.56 24.21 -10.20
N ALA A 120 -5.05 23.67 -11.30
CA ALA A 120 -6.34 24.02 -11.85
C ALA A 120 -7.27 22.80 -11.92
N LEU A 121 -8.57 23.02 -11.71
CA LEU A 121 -9.61 22.03 -11.97
C LEU A 121 -10.53 22.48 -13.11
N ARG A 122 -11.19 21.52 -13.74
CA ARG A 122 -12.29 21.82 -14.65
C ARG A 122 -13.55 22.16 -13.86
N VAL A 123 -14.14 23.32 -14.13
CA VAL A 123 -15.47 23.66 -13.59
C VAL A 123 -16.57 22.90 -14.34
N ARG A 124 -17.50 22.30 -13.60
CA ARG A 124 -18.72 21.72 -14.18
C ARG A 124 -19.63 22.86 -14.64
N ALA A 125 -20.20 22.74 -15.84
CA ALA A 125 -21.25 23.65 -16.28
C ALA A 125 -22.43 23.58 -15.29
N ALA A 126 -22.87 24.72 -14.77
CA ALA A 126 -24.03 24.79 -13.90
C ALA A 126 -25.26 24.31 -14.68
N ARG A 127 -26.01 23.34 -14.12
CA ARG A 127 -27.26 22.89 -14.73
C ARG A 127 -28.26 24.05 -14.66
N PRO A 128 -28.85 24.48 -15.78
CA PRO A 128 -29.88 25.52 -15.74
C PRO A 128 -31.08 24.99 -14.97
N SER A 129 -31.43 25.64 -13.85
CA SER A 129 -32.62 25.32 -13.08
C SER A 129 -33.85 25.75 -13.89
N HIS A 130 -34.52 24.79 -14.53
CA HIS A 130 -35.76 25.03 -15.26
C HIS A 130 -36.91 25.30 -14.27
N ARG A 131 -37.01 26.53 -13.77
CA ARG A 131 -38.13 26.98 -12.93
C ARG A 131 -39.32 27.24 -13.84
N GLN A 132 -40.18 26.23 -14.02
CA GLN A 132 -41.48 26.43 -14.67
C GLN A 132 -42.28 27.43 -13.84
N ARG A 133 -42.45 28.66 -14.36
CA ARG A 133 -43.46 29.59 -13.87
C ARG A 133 -44.82 29.00 -14.28
N SER A 134 -45.54 28.43 -13.33
CA SER A 134 -46.95 28.12 -13.52
C SER A 134 -47.71 29.42 -13.77
N GLN A 135 -48.15 29.63 -15.01
CA GLN A 135 -49.12 30.67 -15.35
C GLN A 135 -50.42 30.34 -14.62
N THR A 136 -50.80 31.22 -13.70
CA THR A 136 -52.18 31.29 -13.20
C THR A 136 -53.04 31.82 -14.33
N PHE A 137 -53.89 30.96 -14.90
CA PHE A 137 -54.97 31.36 -15.79
C PHE A 137 -56.05 32.09 -14.98
N PHE A 138 -56.51 33.23 -15.50
CA PHE A 138 -57.64 34.01 -15.01
C PHE A 138 -58.79 33.89 -16.01
#